data_AF-A0AB38YI11-F1
#
_entry.id   AF-A0AB38YI11-F1
#
_cell.length_a   1.000
_cell.length_b   1.000
_cell.length_c   1.000
_cell.angle_alpha   90.00
_cell.angle_beta   90.00
_cell.angle_gamma   90.00
#
_symmetry.space_group_name_H-M   'P 1'
#
loop_
_entity.id
_entity.type
_entity.pdbx_description
1 polymer ?
#
loop_
_entity_poly.entity_id
_entity_poly.type
_entity_poly.pdbx_seq_one_letter_code
_entity_poly.pdbx_strand_id
1 'polypeptide(L)'
;MKETLLGKTLVEKGLVTPAQLDEALAQQQEYPERLLGHILVEQGYLRYATLVTTIVHDQHVPMAREMLAERARAGEQLDEHGVPLPRFSDTEMATLVFKENEFPVPIPTPSLEHFTVDSSMERELAEDAFSLIDHGQMEEAKQVLVQGLTISPDSVPLRYLQCWLLAEQGEAEQSIKSLEKHQPDYPRNPTLLWLAAYNRQRLHRHNEAVENYQALLKKYKPNHRWYFALAYSLQHLHYWKKARQVYTHFIRISSGENKWTVYARAQIAEIVKQHGA
;
A
#
# COMPACT_ATOMS: atom_id res chain seq x y z
N MET A 1 22.81 16.24 -24.33
CA MET A 1 22.48 17.67 -24.09
C MET A 1 20.96 17.80 -24.21
N LYS A 2 20.11 18.16 -23.25
CA LYS A 2 20.20 18.89 -21.97
C LYS A 2 19.03 18.40 -21.07
N GLU A 3 19.26 17.45 -20.17
CA GLU A 3 18.31 17.20 -19.05
C GLU A 3 18.22 18.41 -18.10
N THR A 4 19.18 19.33 -18.22
CA THR A 4 19.33 20.56 -17.44
C THR A 4 18.33 21.68 -17.75
N LEU A 5 17.43 21.54 -18.73
CA LEU A 5 16.50 22.63 -19.09
C LEU A 5 15.11 22.52 -18.44
N LEU A 6 14.51 21.33 -18.34
CA LEU A 6 13.10 21.22 -17.95
C LEU A 6 12.83 21.77 -16.53
N GLY A 7 13.62 21.33 -15.54
CA GLY A 7 13.46 21.80 -14.16
C GLY A 7 13.63 23.32 -14.03
N LYS A 8 14.66 23.88 -14.68
CA LYS A 8 14.90 25.33 -14.69
C LYS A 8 13.77 26.09 -15.38
N THR A 9 13.31 25.63 -16.53
CA THR A 9 12.21 26.27 -17.28
C THR A 9 10.91 26.25 -16.47
N LEU A 10 10.64 25.18 -15.72
CA LEU A 10 9.45 25.10 -14.87
C LEU A 10 9.52 26.09 -13.69
N VAL A 11 10.70 26.31 -13.12
CA VAL A 11 10.92 27.33 -12.07
C VAL A 11 10.86 28.75 -12.63
N GLU A 12 11.51 29.00 -13.78
CA GLU A 12 11.49 30.31 -14.46
C GLU A 12 10.08 30.75 -14.85
N LYS A 13 9.23 29.80 -15.27
CA LYS A 13 7.82 30.06 -15.59
C LYS A 13 6.91 30.12 -14.35
N GLY A 14 7.46 29.97 -13.15
CA GLY A 14 6.71 29.98 -11.89
C GLY A 14 5.73 28.82 -11.73
N LEU A 15 5.92 27.73 -12.49
CA LEU A 15 5.04 26.56 -12.48
C LEU A 15 5.33 25.61 -11.33
N VAL A 16 6.56 25.64 -10.81
CA VAL A 16 7.01 24.92 -9.61
C VAL A 16 7.98 25.81 -8.84
N THR A 17 8.05 25.69 -7.52
CA THR A 17 9.03 26.42 -6.70
C THR A 17 10.40 25.74 -6.71
N PRO A 18 11.49 26.45 -6.40
CA PRO A 18 12.82 25.82 -6.26
C PRO A 18 12.82 24.68 -5.25
N ALA A 19 12.14 24.83 -4.11
CA ALA A 19 12.02 23.79 -3.09
C ALA A 19 11.27 22.54 -3.60
N GLN A 20 10.20 22.73 -4.39
CA GLN A 20 9.46 21.63 -5.02
C GLN A 20 10.30 20.92 -6.09
N LEU A 21 11.11 21.67 -6.84
CA LEU A 21 12.05 21.09 -7.80
C LEU A 21 13.15 20.28 -7.10
N ASP A 22 13.71 20.80 -6.01
CA ASP A 22 14.74 20.11 -5.24
C ASP A 22 14.21 18.81 -4.62
N GLU A 23 12.98 18.84 -4.09
CA GLU A 23 12.30 17.63 -3.57
C GLU A 23 12.07 16.59 -4.68
N ALA A 24 11.65 17.03 -5.87
CA ALA A 24 11.46 16.14 -7.01
C ALA A 24 12.77 15.57 -7.55
N LEU A 25 13.85 16.35 -7.54
CA LEU A 25 15.20 15.91 -7.93
C LEU A 25 15.79 14.92 -6.94
N ALA A 26 15.56 15.11 -5.64
CA ALA A 26 15.95 14.15 -4.61
C ALA A 26 15.29 12.78 -4.83
N GLN A 27 14.00 12.74 -5.17
CA GLN A 27 13.33 11.50 -5.56
C GLN A 27 13.86 10.90 -6.86
N GLN A 28 14.25 11.74 -7.82
CA GLN A 28 14.83 11.25 -9.08
C GLN A 28 16.21 10.63 -8.87
N GLN A 29 17.01 11.16 -7.93
CA GLN A 29 18.29 10.56 -7.56
C GLN A 29 18.12 9.19 -6.90
N GLU A 30 17.06 9.01 -6.10
CA GLU A 30 16.72 7.72 -5.48
C GLU A 30 16.16 6.71 -6.48
N TYR A 31 15.47 7.19 -7.53
CA TYR A 31 14.84 6.38 -8.58
C TYR A 31 15.16 6.95 -9.98
N PRO A 32 16.36 6.69 -10.53
CA PRO A 32 16.86 7.32 -11.76
C PRO A 32 16.04 7.02 -13.02
N GLU A 33 15.29 5.92 -13.01
CA GLU A 33 14.38 5.52 -14.09
C GLU A 33 13.14 6.43 -14.20
N ARG A 34 12.86 7.23 -13.17
CA ARG A 34 11.70 8.12 -13.13
C ARG A 34 12.04 9.46 -13.78
N LEU A 35 11.12 9.97 -14.60
CA LEU A 35 11.28 11.26 -15.25
C LEU A 35 10.88 12.40 -14.30
N LEU A 36 11.71 13.43 -14.18
CA LEU A 36 11.47 14.62 -13.33
C LEU A 36 10.08 15.22 -13.50
N GLY A 37 9.60 15.35 -14.75
CA GLY A 37 8.27 15.87 -15.03
C GLY A 37 7.15 15.00 -14.41
N HIS A 38 7.27 13.67 -14.46
CA HIS A 38 6.31 12.78 -13.83
C HIS A 38 6.35 12.92 -12.30
N ILE A 39 7.55 13.05 -11.72
CA ILE A 39 7.69 13.25 -10.26
C ILE A 39 6.98 14.54 -9.82
N LEU A 40 7.19 15.65 -10.56
CA LEU A 40 6.54 16.93 -10.29
C LEU A 40 5.01 16.87 -10.42
N VAL A 41 4.50 16.06 -11.35
CA VAL A 41 3.06 15.85 -11.49
C VAL A 41 2.49 14.98 -10.37
N GLU A 42 3.16 13.88 -10.07
CA GLU A 42 2.77 12.95 -9.02
C GLU A 42 2.77 13.57 -7.62
N GLN A 43 3.68 14.51 -7.34
CA GLN A 43 3.71 15.26 -6.09
C GLN A 43 2.63 16.36 -6.04
N GLY A 44 1.88 16.56 -7.13
CA GLY A 44 0.86 17.59 -7.25
C GLY A 44 1.41 19.01 -7.38
N TYR A 45 2.72 19.16 -7.58
CA TYR A 45 3.36 20.47 -7.80
C TYR A 45 3.09 21.02 -9.19
N LEU A 46 2.85 20.13 -10.16
CA LEU A 46 2.60 20.49 -11.54
C LEU A 46 1.41 19.70 -12.08
N ARG A 47 0.53 20.31 -12.87
CA ARG A 47 -0.51 19.55 -13.58
C ARG A 47 0.07 18.88 -14.81
N TYR A 48 -0.37 17.66 -15.11
CA TYR A 48 0.08 16.93 -16.29
C TYR A 48 -0.11 17.73 -17.58
N ALA A 49 -1.27 18.40 -17.72
CA ALA A 49 -1.56 19.26 -18.85
C ALA A 49 -0.54 20.41 -19.00
N THR A 50 -0.15 21.04 -17.89
CA THR A 50 0.81 22.14 -17.86
C THR A 50 2.24 21.68 -18.17
N LEU A 51 2.62 20.50 -17.68
CA LEU A 51 3.88 19.87 -18.03
C LEU A 51 3.95 19.60 -19.54
N VAL A 52 2.88 19.00 -20.07
CA VAL A 52 2.74 18.66 -21.48
C VAL A 52 2.83 19.89 -22.37
N THR A 53 2.06 20.96 -22.08
CA THR A 53 2.11 22.19 -22.89
C THR A 53 3.49 22.83 -22.86
N THR A 54 4.17 22.79 -21.71
CA THR A 54 5.53 23.30 -21.55
C THR A 54 6.55 22.49 -22.38
N ILE A 55 6.45 21.15 -22.36
CA ILE A 55 7.33 20.26 -23.14
C ILE A 55 7.08 20.40 -24.65
N VAL A 56 5.82 20.49 -25.06
CA VAL A 56 5.42 20.61 -26.47
C VAL A 56 5.88 21.94 -27.06
N HIS A 57 5.82 23.03 -26.28
CA HIS A 57 6.24 24.35 -26.75
C HIS A 57 7.77 24.49 -26.82
N ASP A 58 8.51 23.93 -25.86
CA ASP A 58 9.94 24.25 -25.70
C ASP A 58 10.92 23.14 -26.15
N GLN A 59 10.49 21.88 -26.33
CA GLN A 59 11.43 20.76 -26.57
C GLN A 59 11.14 19.84 -27.78
N HIS A 60 10.09 20.08 -28.58
CA HIS A 60 9.80 19.32 -29.82
C HIS A 60 10.03 17.79 -29.70
N VAL A 61 9.54 17.15 -28.63
CA VAL A 61 9.69 15.69 -28.46
C VAL A 61 8.57 14.97 -29.25
N PRO A 62 8.89 14.25 -30.34
CA PRO A 62 7.87 13.60 -31.19
C PRO A 62 7.07 12.55 -30.42
N MET A 63 7.74 11.82 -29.54
CA MET A 63 7.13 10.78 -28.68
C MET A 63 6.04 11.34 -27.76
N ALA A 64 6.21 12.55 -27.22
CA ALA A 64 5.19 13.18 -26.38
C ALA A 64 3.95 13.58 -27.20
N ARG A 65 4.13 14.09 -28.43
CA ARG A 65 3.02 14.45 -29.33
C ARG A 65 2.24 13.22 -29.78
N GLU A 66 2.93 12.12 -30.05
CA GLU A 66 2.31 10.86 -30.48
C GLU A 66 1.54 10.19 -29.34
N MET A 67 2.12 10.13 -28.14
CA MET A 67 1.43 9.62 -26.94
C MET A 67 0.20 10.45 -26.59
N LEU A 68 0.24 11.78 -26.75
CA LEU A 68 -0.92 12.66 -26.56
C LEU A 68 -1.97 12.50 -27.66
N ALA A 69 -1.55 12.32 -28.91
CA ALA A 69 -2.46 12.08 -30.03
C ALA A 69 -3.13 10.70 -29.93
N GLU A 70 -2.44 9.67 -29.46
CA GLU A 70 -3.03 8.37 -29.13
C GLU A 70 -4.02 8.49 -27.97
N ARG A 71 -3.67 9.22 -26.90
CA ARG A 71 -4.55 9.45 -25.74
C ARG A 71 -5.80 10.25 -26.08
N ALA A 72 -5.67 11.29 -26.90
CA ALA A 72 -6.80 12.08 -27.40
C ALA A 72 -7.71 11.24 -28.32
N ARG A 73 -7.14 10.29 -29.07
CA ARG A 73 -7.90 9.31 -29.87
C ARG A 73 -8.57 8.24 -29.00
N ALA A 74 -8.00 7.89 -27.85
CA ALA A 74 -8.51 6.88 -26.92
C ALA A 74 -9.58 7.40 -25.94
N GLY A 75 -9.64 8.72 -25.70
CA GLY A 75 -10.66 9.34 -24.85
C GLY A 75 -10.56 8.98 -23.35
N GLU A 76 -9.40 8.62 -22.84
CA GLU A 76 -9.21 8.32 -21.41
C GLU A 76 -9.68 9.48 -20.52
N GLN A 77 -10.50 9.18 -19.51
CA GLN A 77 -10.81 10.17 -18.46
C GLN A 77 -9.58 10.34 -17.57
N LEU A 78 -9.32 11.56 -17.13
CA LEU A 78 -8.23 11.89 -16.23
C LEU A 78 -8.82 12.41 -14.92
N ASP A 79 -8.19 12.09 -13.80
CA ASP A 79 -8.50 12.78 -12.55
C ASP A 79 -7.98 14.23 -12.57
N GLU A 80 -8.29 15.00 -11.53
CA GLU A 80 -7.86 16.40 -11.38
C GLU A 80 -6.34 16.60 -11.33
N HIS A 81 -5.57 15.51 -11.19
CA HIS A 81 -4.12 15.48 -11.14
C HIS A 81 -3.50 14.93 -12.44
N GLY A 82 -4.32 14.56 -13.43
CA GLY A 82 -3.86 14.07 -14.73
C GLY A 82 -3.46 12.59 -14.73
N VAL A 83 -3.90 11.82 -13.73
CA VAL A 83 -3.72 10.37 -13.70
C VAL A 83 -4.83 9.72 -14.54
N PRO A 84 -4.49 8.77 -15.43
CA PRO A 84 -5.49 8.00 -16.17
C PRO A 84 -6.47 7.30 -15.25
N LEU A 85 -7.76 7.55 -15.48
CA LEU A 85 -8.86 6.77 -14.95
C LEU A 85 -9.17 5.67 -15.98
N PRO A 86 -8.90 4.40 -15.66
CA PRO A 86 -9.33 3.30 -16.51
C PRO A 86 -10.84 3.35 -16.72
N ARG A 87 -11.28 3.16 -17.98
CA ARG A 87 -12.70 3.12 -18.34
C ARG A 87 -13.27 1.75 -18.00
N PHE A 88 -14.14 1.71 -17.02
CA PHE A 88 -14.99 0.56 -16.71
C PHE A 88 -16.44 0.91 -17.03
N SER A 89 -17.22 -0.08 -17.43
CA SER A 89 -18.68 0.05 -17.44
C SER A 89 -19.21 0.20 -16.01
N ASP A 90 -20.39 0.80 -15.86
CA ASP A 90 -21.07 0.92 -14.56
C ASP A 90 -21.24 -0.44 -13.87
N THR A 91 -21.47 -1.50 -14.67
CA THR A 91 -21.59 -2.88 -14.19
C THR A 91 -20.28 -3.41 -13.63
N GLU A 92 -19.16 -3.17 -14.30
CA GLU A 92 -17.82 -3.57 -13.82
C GLU A 92 -17.46 -2.79 -12.56
N MET A 93 -17.73 -1.48 -12.53
CA MET A 93 -17.54 -0.65 -11.35
C MET A 93 -18.33 -1.17 -10.15
N ALA A 94 -19.61 -1.53 -10.35
CA ALA A 94 -20.46 -2.02 -9.27
C ALA A 94 -19.92 -3.29 -8.59
N THR A 95 -19.22 -4.16 -9.32
CA THR A 95 -18.63 -5.39 -8.75
C THR A 95 -17.35 -5.15 -7.94
N LEU A 96 -16.73 -3.98 -8.09
CA LEU A 96 -15.48 -3.60 -7.46
C LEU A 96 -15.67 -2.73 -6.21
N VAL A 97 -16.87 -2.18 -6.01
CA VAL A 97 -17.21 -1.32 -4.87
C VAL A 97 -17.47 -2.17 -3.61
N PHE A 98 -16.84 -1.79 -2.50
CA PHE A 98 -17.03 -2.40 -1.19
C PHE A 98 -18.32 -1.92 -0.51
N LYS A 99 -18.90 -2.74 0.37
CA LYS A 99 -20.02 -2.30 1.22
C LYS A 99 -19.54 -1.31 2.27
N GLU A 100 -20.44 -0.45 2.77
CA GLU A 100 -20.16 0.73 3.61
C GLU A 100 -19.43 0.46 4.95
N ASN A 101 -19.21 -0.80 5.34
CA ASN A 101 -18.45 -1.20 6.55
C ASN A 101 -17.48 -2.35 6.30
N GLU A 102 -17.17 -2.65 5.04
CA GLU A 102 -16.26 -3.73 4.68
C GLU A 102 -14.83 -3.17 4.81
N PHE A 103 -14.15 -3.46 5.92
CA PHE A 103 -12.74 -3.14 6.05
C PHE A 103 -12.00 -3.77 4.87
N PRO A 104 -11.32 -2.96 4.01
CA PRO A 104 -10.72 -3.34 2.75
C PRO A 104 -10.26 -4.77 2.63
N VAL A 105 -9.45 -5.09 3.64
CA VAL A 105 -8.36 -6.03 3.53
C VAL A 105 -8.70 -7.37 4.12
N PRO A 106 -8.58 -8.48 3.34
CA PRO A 106 -8.58 -9.78 3.94
C PRO A 106 -7.40 -9.85 4.90
N ILE A 107 -7.48 -10.78 5.84
CA ILE A 107 -6.33 -11.10 6.67
C ILE A 107 -5.08 -11.27 5.79
N PRO A 108 -3.91 -10.77 6.21
CA PRO A 108 -2.66 -11.01 5.50
C PRO A 108 -2.51 -12.49 5.18
N THR A 109 -2.22 -12.86 3.93
CA THR A 109 -1.97 -14.26 3.56
C THR A 109 -0.89 -14.82 4.48
N PRO A 110 -1.11 -15.98 5.12
CA PRO A 110 -0.15 -16.51 6.07
C PRO A 110 1.16 -16.82 5.32
N SER A 111 2.31 -16.63 5.97
CA SER A 111 3.61 -16.94 5.37
C SER A 111 4.63 -17.29 6.42
N LEU A 112 5.42 -18.34 6.15
CA LEU A 112 6.52 -18.79 7.00
C LEU A 112 7.91 -18.31 6.53
N GLU A 113 8.00 -17.55 5.43
CA GLU A 113 9.28 -17.17 4.79
C GLU A 113 10.23 -16.38 5.70
N HIS A 114 9.68 -15.62 6.65
CA HIS A 114 10.45 -14.74 7.54
C HIS A 114 10.82 -15.39 8.88
N PHE A 115 10.56 -16.68 9.07
CA PHE A 115 10.84 -17.37 10.32
C PHE A 115 12.09 -18.25 10.19
N THR A 116 13.02 -18.07 11.11
CA THR A 116 14.13 -19.01 11.32
C THR A 116 13.67 -20.09 12.27
N VAL A 117 13.85 -21.35 11.87
CA VAL A 117 13.42 -22.50 12.67
C VAL A 117 14.64 -23.34 13.01
N ASP A 118 14.91 -23.50 14.30
CA ASP A 118 16.10 -24.19 14.81
C ASP A 118 15.88 -25.70 14.95
N SER A 119 14.63 -26.12 15.23
CA SER A 119 14.24 -27.51 15.41
C SER A 119 13.56 -28.08 14.16
N SER A 120 13.99 -29.25 13.69
CA SER A 120 13.33 -29.95 12.58
C SER A 120 11.87 -30.29 12.90
N MET A 121 11.59 -30.64 14.16
CA MET A 121 10.26 -30.94 14.65
C MET A 121 9.37 -29.69 14.68
N GLU A 122 9.90 -28.55 15.10
CA GLU A 122 9.18 -27.28 15.07
C GLU A 122 8.79 -26.90 13.63
N ARG A 123 9.71 -27.12 12.69
CA ARG A 123 9.49 -26.83 11.27
C ARG A 123 8.37 -27.69 10.71
N GLU A 124 8.42 -29.00 10.95
CA GLU A 124 7.41 -29.96 10.51
C GLU A 124 6.02 -29.56 11.03
N LEU A 125 5.89 -29.29 12.33
CA LEU A 125 4.63 -28.88 12.94
C LEU A 125 4.10 -27.54 12.39
N ALA A 126 4.99 -26.59 12.10
CA ALA A 126 4.60 -25.31 11.53
C ALA A 126 4.16 -25.44 10.07
N GLU A 127 4.86 -26.26 9.27
CA GLU A 127 4.51 -26.55 7.88
C GLU A 127 3.19 -27.32 7.78
N ASP A 128 2.95 -28.30 8.65
CA ASP A 128 1.69 -29.04 8.73
C ASP A 128 0.52 -28.11 9.06
N ALA A 129 0.66 -27.30 10.11
CA ALA A 129 -0.37 -26.33 10.50
C ALA A 129 -0.64 -25.31 9.38
N PHE A 130 0.42 -24.85 8.71
CA PHE A 130 0.29 -23.93 7.58
C PHE A 130 -0.45 -24.57 6.40
N SER A 131 -0.11 -25.80 6.04
CA SER A 131 -0.79 -26.56 4.99
C SER A 131 -2.28 -26.74 5.30
N LEU A 132 -2.63 -27.10 6.54
CA LEU A 132 -4.02 -27.24 6.97
C LEU A 132 -4.80 -25.92 6.84
N ILE A 133 -4.18 -24.79 7.20
CA ILE A 133 -4.75 -23.45 7.02
C ILE A 133 -5.02 -23.17 5.53
N ASP A 134 -4.04 -23.45 4.66
CA ASP A 134 -4.16 -23.21 3.21
C ASP A 134 -5.29 -24.05 2.57
N HIS A 135 -5.53 -25.26 3.09
CA HIS A 135 -6.61 -26.15 2.64
C HIS A 135 -7.97 -25.87 3.31
N GLY A 136 -8.07 -24.86 4.19
CA GLY A 136 -9.34 -24.52 4.85
C GLY A 136 -9.68 -25.39 6.07
N GLN A 137 -8.78 -26.27 6.51
CA GLN A 137 -8.97 -27.22 7.62
C GLN A 137 -8.66 -26.57 8.97
N MET A 138 -9.51 -25.61 9.36
CA MET A 138 -9.25 -24.70 10.49
C MET A 138 -9.20 -25.40 11.85
N GLU A 139 -10.04 -26.42 12.07
CA GLU A 139 -10.10 -27.14 13.35
C GLU A 139 -8.90 -28.07 13.53
N GLU A 140 -8.49 -28.76 12.48
CA GLU A 140 -7.29 -29.60 12.47
C GLU A 140 -6.04 -28.74 12.66
N ALA A 141 -5.94 -27.62 11.95
CA ALA A 141 -4.84 -26.67 12.13
C ALA A 141 -4.74 -26.21 13.59
N LYS A 142 -5.87 -25.89 14.22
CA LYS A 142 -5.93 -25.51 15.63
C LYS A 142 -5.37 -26.60 16.55
N GLN A 143 -5.72 -27.86 16.32
CA GLN A 143 -5.23 -28.98 17.11
C GLN A 143 -3.71 -29.14 16.98
N VAL A 144 -3.19 -29.10 15.75
CA VAL A 144 -1.74 -29.18 15.49
C VAL A 144 -1.00 -28.03 16.18
N LEU A 145 -1.53 -26.81 16.10
CA LEU A 145 -0.92 -25.64 16.75
C LEU A 145 -0.91 -25.76 18.28
N VAL A 146 -1.98 -26.28 18.89
CA VAL A 146 -2.04 -26.53 20.34
C VAL A 146 -1.01 -27.57 20.76
N GLN A 147 -0.90 -28.68 20.03
CA GLN A 147 0.10 -29.72 20.29
C GLN A 147 1.51 -29.18 20.09
N GLY A 148 1.76 -28.46 19.00
CA GLY A 148 3.06 -27.90 18.68
C GLY A 148 3.53 -26.87 19.72
N LEU A 149 2.63 -26.00 20.19
CA LEU A 149 2.95 -25.05 21.26
C LEU A 149 3.07 -25.71 22.64
N THR A 150 2.54 -26.93 22.83
CA THR A 150 2.78 -27.73 24.05
C THR A 150 4.20 -28.31 24.04
N ILE A 151 4.69 -28.72 22.86
CA ILE A 151 6.04 -29.30 22.68
C ILE A 151 7.11 -28.20 22.64
N SER A 152 6.83 -27.12 21.90
CA SER A 152 7.74 -25.99 21.67
C SER A 152 7.06 -24.68 22.06
N PRO A 153 6.96 -24.36 23.37
CA PRO A 153 6.26 -23.15 23.84
C PRO A 153 6.87 -21.85 23.31
N ASP A 154 8.16 -21.82 23.00
CA ASP A 154 8.83 -20.60 22.52
C ASP A 154 8.85 -20.48 20.99
N SER A 155 8.18 -21.40 20.27
CA SER A 155 8.11 -21.35 18.81
C SER A 155 7.35 -20.12 18.33
N VAL A 156 8.09 -19.23 17.67
CA VAL A 156 7.55 -18.03 17.01
C VAL A 156 6.67 -18.37 15.80
N PRO A 157 7.04 -19.27 14.86
CA PRO A 157 6.20 -19.60 13.71
C PRO A 157 4.87 -20.27 14.10
N LEU A 158 4.87 -21.21 15.06
CA LEU A 158 3.63 -21.82 15.56
C LEU A 158 2.72 -20.80 16.23
N ARG A 159 3.31 -19.91 17.04
CA ARG A 159 2.56 -18.82 17.69
C ARG A 159 1.97 -17.86 16.67
N TYR A 160 2.73 -17.53 15.63
CA TYR A 160 2.26 -16.71 14.52
C TYR A 160 1.01 -17.30 13.87
N LEU A 161 1.06 -18.59 13.48
CA LEU A 161 -0.06 -19.27 12.84
C LEU A 161 -1.28 -19.34 13.75
N GLN A 162 -1.08 -19.55 15.06
CA GLN A 162 -2.17 -19.46 16.04
C GLN A 162 -2.79 -18.06 16.09
N CYS A 163 -1.96 -17.00 16.13
CA CYS A 163 -2.45 -15.62 16.13
C CYS A 163 -3.16 -15.26 14.82
N TRP A 164 -2.72 -15.82 13.70
CA TRP A 164 -3.38 -15.69 12.41
C TRP A 164 -4.77 -16.33 12.43
N LEU A 165 -4.88 -17.56 12.94
CA LEU A 165 -6.16 -18.27 13.07
C LEU A 165 -7.15 -17.52 13.97
N LEU A 166 -6.67 -16.98 15.10
CA LEU A 166 -7.48 -16.13 15.99
C LEU A 166 -8.00 -14.89 15.26
N ALA A 167 -7.16 -14.24 14.45
CA ALA A 167 -7.55 -13.06 13.69
C ALA A 167 -8.62 -13.39 12.63
N GLU A 168 -8.51 -14.55 11.96
CA GLU A 168 -9.50 -15.05 10.99
C GLU A 168 -10.85 -15.35 11.66
N GLN A 169 -10.83 -15.86 12.89
CA GLN A 169 -12.02 -16.11 13.71
C GLN A 169 -12.66 -14.84 14.29
N GLY A 170 -12.07 -13.67 14.02
CA GLY A 170 -12.52 -12.38 14.55
C GLY A 170 -12.05 -12.08 15.97
N GLU A 171 -11.22 -12.96 16.57
CA GLU A 171 -10.66 -12.83 17.92
C GLU A 171 -9.39 -11.96 17.93
N ALA A 172 -9.46 -10.78 17.30
CA ALA A 172 -8.31 -9.90 17.07
C ALA A 172 -7.62 -9.43 18.37
N GLU A 173 -8.39 -9.26 19.46
CA GLU A 173 -7.87 -8.88 20.76
C GLU A 173 -6.99 -9.98 21.38
N GLN A 174 -7.40 -11.24 21.28
CA GLN A 174 -6.62 -12.37 21.77
C GLN A 174 -5.34 -12.56 20.94
N SER A 175 -5.45 -12.36 19.62
CA SER A 175 -4.30 -12.37 18.70
C SER A 175 -3.23 -11.36 19.13
N ILE A 176 -3.61 -10.09 19.31
CA ILE A 176 -2.67 -9.04 19.76
C ILE A 176 -2.07 -9.35 21.13
N LYS A 177 -2.89 -9.80 22.10
CA LYS A 177 -2.40 -10.11 23.44
C LYS A 177 -1.35 -11.23 23.43
N SER A 178 -1.54 -12.23 22.57
CA SER A 178 -0.56 -13.31 22.37
C SER A 178 0.73 -12.82 21.72
N LEU A 179 0.62 -11.95 20.70
CA LEU A 179 1.78 -11.32 20.04
C LEU A 179 2.58 -10.42 21.00
N GLU A 180 1.91 -9.59 21.80
CA GLU A 180 2.54 -8.65 22.72
C GLU A 180 3.24 -9.34 23.91
N LYS A 181 2.74 -10.51 24.34
CA LYS A 181 3.36 -11.32 25.39
C LYS A 181 4.75 -11.85 24.98
N HIS A 182 4.97 -12.07 23.68
CA HIS A 182 6.20 -12.66 23.13
C HIS A 182 6.95 -11.63 22.26
N GLN A 183 7.18 -10.45 22.87
CA GLN A 183 7.73 -9.24 22.24
C GLN A 183 9.18 -9.27 21.70
N PRO A 184 10.14 -10.10 22.19
CA PRO A 184 11.55 -9.94 21.78
C PRO A 184 11.79 -10.05 20.26
N ASP A 185 11.07 -10.94 19.59
CA ASP A 185 11.24 -11.20 18.15
C ASP A 185 10.24 -10.43 17.28
N TYR A 186 9.18 -9.90 17.88
CA TYR A 186 8.09 -9.20 17.20
C TYR A 186 8.58 -8.00 16.35
N PRO A 187 9.45 -7.08 16.83
CA PRO A 187 9.93 -5.94 16.04
C PRO A 187 10.86 -6.29 14.87
N ARG A 188 11.31 -7.55 14.77
CA ARG A 188 12.31 -8.03 13.79
C ARG A 188 11.69 -8.85 12.65
N ASN A 189 10.40 -9.15 12.70
CA ASN A 189 9.73 -9.96 11.68
C ASN A 189 8.59 -9.15 11.00
N PRO A 190 8.66 -8.93 9.67
CA PRO A 190 7.65 -8.15 8.96
C PRO A 190 6.28 -8.85 8.93
N THR A 191 6.22 -10.18 8.92
CA THR A 191 4.97 -10.94 8.94
C THR A 191 4.21 -10.71 10.26
N LEU A 192 4.90 -10.75 11.39
CA LEU A 192 4.31 -10.48 12.72
C LEU A 192 3.81 -9.05 12.84
N LEU A 193 4.63 -8.08 12.42
CA LEU A 193 4.28 -6.66 12.42
C LEU A 193 3.05 -6.39 11.55
N TRP A 194 2.96 -7.03 10.38
CA TRP A 194 1.81 -6.86 9.50
C TRP A 194 0.54 -7.46 10.09
N LEU A 195 0.60 -8.67 10.66
CA LEU A 195 -0.55 -9.30 11.31
C LEU A 195 -1.05 -8.46 12.50
N ALA A 196 -0.16 -7.92 13.32
CA ALA A 196 -0.56 -7.06 14.42
C ALA A 196 -1.12 -5.71 13.96
N ALA A 197 -0.55 -5.10 12.93
CA ALA A 197 -1.11 -3.88 12.33
C ALA A 197 -2.55 -4.13 11.82
N TYR A 198 -2.77 -5.27 11.18
CA TYR A 198 -4.09 -5.71 10.74
C TYR A 198 -5.07 -5.86 11.92
N ASN A 199 -4.68 -6.59 12.97
CA ASN A 199 -5.53 -6.77 14.15
C ASN A 199 -5.81 -5.44 14.86
N ARG A 200 -4.85 -4.49 14.88
CA ARG A 200 -5.04 -3.16 15.47
C ARG A 200 -6.09 -2.36 14.69
N GLN A 201 -6.10 -2.46 13.36
CA GLN A 201 -7.14 -1.84 12.54
C GLN A 201 -8.51 -2.45 12.81
N ARG A 202 -8.60 -3.78 12.94
CA ARG A 202 -9.83 -4.49 13.31
C ARG A 202 -10.42 -4.05 14.65
N LEU A 203 -9.56 -3.60 15.57
CA LEU A 203 -9.94 -3.06 16.88
C LEU A 203 -10.11 -1.52 16.88
N HIS A 204 -10.12 -0.88 15.71
CA HIS A 204 -10.16 0.59 15.57
C HIS A 204 -9.00 1.34 16.25
N ARG A 205 -7.90 0.64 16.58
CA ARG A 205 -6.67 1.21 17.14
C ARG A 205 -5.78 1.78 16.02
N HIS A 206 -6.32 2.75 15.27
CA HIS A 206 -5.70 3.26 14.05
C HIS A 206 -4.36 3.97 14.28
N ASN A 207 -4.18 4.66 15.42
CA ASN A 207 -2.90 5.31 15.75
C ASN A 207 -1.75 4.29 15.79
N GLU A 208 -1.93 3.20 16.53
CA GLU A 208 -0.91 2.16 16.64
C GLU A 208 -0.72 1.40 15.33
N ALA A 209 -1.79 1.20 14.55
CA ALA A 209 -1.68 0.60 13.23
C ALA A 209 -0.80 1.44 12.29
N VAL A 210 -0.96 2.77 12.29
CA VAL A 210 -0.12 3.69 11.50
C VAL A 210 1.35 3.56 11.88
N GLU A 211 1.67 3.53 13.17
CA GLU A 211 3.04 3.36 13.65
C GLU A 211 3.66 2.05 13.16
N ASN A 212 2.90 0.94 13.21
CA ASN A 212 3.37 -0.36 12.74
C ASN A 212 3.60 -0.38 11.22
N TYR A 213 2.67 0.19 10.43
CA TYR A 213 2.86 0.28 8.99
C TYR A 213 4.03 1.18 8.60
N GLN A 214 4.25 2.29 9.29
CA GLN A 214 5.42 3.13 9.08
C GLN A 214 6.72 2.40 9.42
N ALA A 215 6.73 1.62 10.51
CA ALA A 215 7.88 0.78 10.87
C ALA A 215 8.16 -0.29 9.80
N LEU A 216 7.12 -0.92 9.24
CA LEU A 216 7.23 -1.87 8.13
C LEU A 216 7.86 -1.23 6.90
N LEU A 217 7.31 -0.10 6.46
CA LEU A 217 7.76 0.62 5.27
C LEU A 217 9.19 1.18 5.40
N LYS A 218 9.64 1.49 6.62
CA LYS A 218 10.99 1.99 6.88
C LYS A 218 12.06 0.90 6.86
N LYS A 219 11.71 -0.32 7.31
CA LYS A 219 12.69 -1.39 7.57
C LYS A 219 12.76 -2.45 6.47
N TYR A 220 11.67 -2.67 5.75
CA TYR A 220 11.54 -3.80 4.83
C TYR A 220 11.16 -3.33 3.44
N LYS A 221 11.36 -4.21 2.45
CA LYS A 221 10.90 -3.96 1.08
C LYS A 221 9.39 -3.76 1.08
N PRO A 222 8.89 -2.59 0.65
CA PRO A 222 7.47 -2.27 0.78
C PRO A 222 6.57 -3.21 -0.03
N ASN A 223 5.55 -3.76 0.63
CA ASN A 223 4.43 -4.41 -0.03
C ASN A 223 3.36 -3.34 -0.35
N HIS A 224 2.85 -3.30 -1.59
CA HIS A 224 1.80 -2.36 -1.98
C HIS A 224 0.59 -2.40 -1.04
N ARG A 225 0.22 -3.58 -0.52
CA ARG A 225 -0.89 -3.75 0.45
C ARG A 225 -0.68 -2.96 1.74
N TRP A 226 0.55 -2.74 2.17
CA TRP A 226 0.84 -1.95 3.38
C TRP A 226 0.53 -0.47 3.18
N TYR A 227 0.72 0.08 1.98
CA TYR A 227 0.34 1.46 1.68
C TYR A 227 -1.17 1.64 1.72
N PHE A 228 -1.93 0.70 1.16
CA PHE A 228 -3.39 0.73 1.26
C PHE A 228 -3.86 0.73 2.72
N ALA A 229 -3.36 -0.23 3.51
CA ALA A 229 -3.77 -0.36 4.91
C ALA A 229 -3.33 0.85 5.76
N LEU A 230 -2.17 1.44 5.47
CA LEU A 230 -1.73 2.70 6.06
C LEU A 230 -2.67 3.86 5.71
N ALA A 231 -2.98 4.04 4.42
CA ALA A 231 -3.87 5.10 3.95
C ALA A 231 -5.26 5.00 4.60
N TYR A 232 -5.79 3.78 4.70
CA TYR A 232 -7.04 3.51 5.40
C TYR A 232 -6.99 3.96 6.87
N SER A 233 -5.94 3.60 7.61
CA SER A 233 -5.81 4.03 9.01
C SER A 233 -5.66 5.55 9.13
N LEU A 234 -4.91 6.19 8.24
CA LEU A 234 -4.75 7.64 8.21
C LEU A 234 -6.08 8.35 7.94
N GLN A 235 -6.92 7.78 7.09
CA GLN A 235 -8.25 8.30 6.80
C GLN A 235 -9.16 8.26 8.04
N HIS A 236 -9.18 7.14 8.78
CA HIS A 236 -9.94 7.02 10.03
C HIS A 236 -9.44 7.94 11.15
N LEU A 237 -8.18 8.36 11.08
CA LEU A 237 -7.61 9.38 11.96
C LEU A 237 -7.82 10.81 11.46
N HIS A 238 -8.57 11.00 10.37
CA HIS A 238 -8.84 12.30 9.74
C HIS A 238 -7.58 13.02 9.23
N TYR A 239 -6.49 12.29 8.96
CA TYR A 239 -5.29 12.84 8.31
C TYR A 239 -5.46 12.88 6.79
N TRP A 240 -6.49 13.60 6.33
CA TRP A 240 -6.99 13.62 4.95
C TRP A 240 -5.90 13.81 3.89
N LYS A 241 -5.04 14.82 4.06
CA LYS A 241 -3.94 15.11 3.12
C LYS A 241 -2.97 13.95 3.00
N LYS A 242 -2.57 13.35 4.13
CA LYS A 242 -1.65 12.20 4.17
C LYS A 242 -2.32 10.95 3.60
N ALA A 243 -3.57 10.67 3.98
CA ALA A 243 -4.34 9.54 3.46
C ALA A 243 -4.43 9.60 1.94
N ARG A 244 -4.75 10.77 1.37
CA ARG A 244 -4.79 10.98 -0.08
C ARG A 244 -3.44 10.71 -0.75
N GLN A 245 -2.35 11.24 -0.20
CA GLN A 245 -1.00 11.02 -0.72
C GLN A 245 -0.64 9.52 -0.72
N VAL A 246 -0.94 8.81 0.36
CA VAL A 246 -0.61 7.39 0.48
C VAL A 246 -1.51 6.52 -0.42
N TYR A 247 -2.80 6.82 -0.57
CA TYR A 247 -3.66 6.13 -1.54
C TYR A 247 -3.20 6.35 -2.98
N THR A 248 -2.78 7.57 -3.33
CA THR A 248 -2.24 7.89 -4.66
C THR A 248 -0.98 7.07 -4.93
N HIS A 249 -0.08 7.00 -3.93
CA HIS A 249 1.11 6.17 -4.02
C HIS A 249 0.76 4.68 -4.18
N PHE A 250 -0.20 4.17 -3.41
CA PHE A 250 -0.68 2.79 -3.51
C PHE A 250 -1.18 2.45 -4.91
N ILE A 251 -2.02 3.30 -5.52
CA ILE A 251 -2.53 3.10 -6.87
C ILE A 251 -1.38 3.02 -7.88
N ARG A 252 -0.39 3.91 -7.74
CA ARG A 252 0.77 3.97 -8.65
C ARG A 252 1.62 2.71 -8.65
N ILE A 253 1.85 2.11 -7.48
CA ILE A 253 2.70 0.92 -7.34
C ILE A 253 1.92 -0.39 -7.52
N SER A 254 0.58 -0.32 -7.54
CA SER A 254 -0.28 -1.48 -7.76
C SER A 254 -0.33 -1.81 -9.24
N SER A 255 -0.21 -3.10 -9.58
CA SER A 255 -0.29 -3.55 -10.97
C SER A 255 -1.76 -3.63 -11.42
N GLY A 256 -2.18 -2.66 -12.24
CA GLY A 256 -3.51 -2.64 -12.84
C GLY A 256 -4.63 -2.31 -11.85
N GLU A 257 -5.85 -2.15 -12.39
CA GLU A 257 -7.01 -1.85 -11.58
C GLU A 257 -7.58 -3.13 -10.94
N ASN A 258 -7.94 -3.04 -9.67
CA ASN A 258 -8.61 -4.07 -8.90
C ASN A 258 -9.56 -3.42 -7.88
N LYS A 259 -10.26 -4.23 -7.08
CA LYS A 259 -11.21 -3.74 -6.06
C LYS A 259 -10.61 -2.65 -5.16
N TRP A 260 -9.33 -2.77 -4.84
CA TRP A 260 -8.60 -1.92 -3.91
C TRP A 260 -8.22 -0.57 -4.49
N THR A 261 -7.75 -0.55 -5.74
CA THR A 261 -7.43 0.70 -6.43
C THR A 261 -8.71 1.49 -6.69
N VAL A 262 -9.82 0.80 -7.01
CA VAL A 262 -11.14 1.44 -7.17
C VAL A 262 -11.59 2.06 -5.85
N TYR A 263 -11.51 1.30 -4.75
CA TYR A 263 -11.81 1.82 -3.42
C TYR A 263 -10.95 3.05 -3.08
N ALA A 264 -9.63 2.96 -3.29
CA ALA A 264 -8.71 4.05 -3.02
C ALA A 264 -9.06 5.31 -3.83
N ARG A 265 -9.42 5.18 -5.11
CA ARG A 265 -9.88 6.31 -5.94
C ARG A 265 -11.16 6.93 -5.42
N ALA A 266 -12.14 6.11 -5.03
CA ALA A 266 -13.39 6.59 -4.45
C ALA A 266 -13.13 7.37 -3.14
N GLN A 267 -12.25 6.86 -2.27
CA GLN A 267 -11.87 7.56 -1.04
C GLN A 267 -11.12 8.87 -1.33
N ILE A 268 -10.22 8.90 -2.31
CA ILE A 268 -9.54 10.14 -2.73
C ILE A 268 -10.56 11.18 -3.19
N ALA A 269 -11.50 10.80 -4.05
CA ALA A 269 -12.52 11.71 -4.56
C ALA A 269 -13.39 12.29 -3.44
N GLU A 270 -13.78 11.48 -2.45
CA GLU A 270 -14.56 11.95 -1.31
C GLU A 270 -13.73 12.88 -0.41
N ILE A 271 -12.46 12.55 -0.14
CA ILE A 271 -11.55 13.41 0.61
C ILE A 271 -11.40 14.78 -0.06
N VAL A 272 -11.25 14.82 -1.39
CA VAL A 272 -11.13 16.06 -2.15
C VAL A 272 -12.42 16.88 -2.07
N LYS A 273 -13.57 16.22 -2.24
CA LYS A 273 -14.89 16.86 -2.20
C LYS A 273 -15.19 17.48 -0.84
N GLN A 274 -14.86 16.80 0.25
CA GLN A 274 -15.19 17.23 1.62
C GLN A 274 -14.12 18.13 2.25
N HIS A 275 -12.86 17.98 1.85
CA HIS A 275 -11.70 18.54 2.55
C HIS A 275 -10.65 19.17 1.63
N GLY A 276 -11.03 19.52 0.40
CA GLY A 276 -10.14 20.10 -0.60
C GLY A 276 -9.61 21.50 -0.24
N ALA A 277 -8.32 21.55 0.11
CA ALA A 277 -7.44 22.71 0.02
C ALA A 277 -6.04 22.25 -0.42
#